data_AF-A0A815KRV5-F1
#
_entry.id   AF-A0A815KRV5-F1
#
_cell.length_a   1.000
_cell.length_b   1.000
_cell.length_c   1.000
_cell.angle_alpha   90.00
_cell.angle_beta   90.00
_cell.angle_gamma   90.00
#
_symmetry.space_group_name_H-M   'P 1'
#
loop_
_entity.id
_entity.type
_entity.pdbx_description
1 polymer ?
#
loop_
_entity_poly.entity_id
_entity_poly.type
_entity_poly.pdbx_seq_one_letter_code
_entity_poly.pdbx_strand_id
1 'polypeptide(L)'
;TERERIFEILRPNDLVIDVFAGVGPFVVPASMLGCTVCANDINPECYKWMQVNLKKNQPKKSPREYQIYNLDGRDFLQTIALPQIETCQKESLNQSENMASNKKIVILMNLPELALTFLDVVSEWLSRDIEEKQQWIIPIHIFCYTFSRVDDRIEDVRIRLKTIMPNVNDDLVSCRFMSSLNLIKTILIEGNIGVGKSTIMSYIASKYPSNLVQVHCEPVENWMDIKGFDLLNALYTESTRWTFTFELTALLSRIRNHMNSRSNQHINIYERSILSCFNVFIDHDREQNYLNDVEYRILQDHYQYGLEKTIDLSSTAILYFDLSPKQCYERIVKRSRQSEASVDLKRLEELKHHYDKFIKNFNMCPVKIIDASQTIERTCQQIDTLLSEMITPNSSQ
;
A
#
# COMPACT_ATOMS: atom_id res chain seq x y z
N THR A 1 -2.40 1.95 6.50
CA THR A 1 -1.33 0.99 6.82
C THR A 1 -1.91 -0.25 7.48
N GLU A 2 -1.24 -1.41 7.45
CA GLU A 2 -1.72 -2.62 8.16
C GLU A 2 -1.91 -2.41 9.67
N ARG A 3 -1.09 -1.53 10.24
CA ARG A 3 -1.24 -1.01 11.59
C ARG A 3 -2.61 -0.36 11.84
N GLU A 4 -3.10 0.47 10.91
CA GLU A 4 -4.42 1.08 11.02
C GLU A 4 -5.55 0.04 10.99
N ARG A 5 -5.45 -1.00 10.15
CA ARG A 5 -6.49 -2.05 10.06
C ARG A 5 -6.64 -2.84 11.35
N ILE A 6 -5.54 -3.18 12.00
CA ILE A 6 -5.58 -3.83 13.33
C ILE A 6 -6.23 -2.87 14.35
N PHE A 7 -5.89 -1.58 14.33
CA PHE A 7 -6.47 -0.62 15.26
C PHE A 7 -7.96 -0.30 15.00
N GLU A 8 -8.46 -0.44 13.77
CA GLU A 8 -9.88 -0.27 13.46
C GLU A 8 -10.77 -1.32 14.15
N ILE A 9 -10.26 -2.55 14.31
CA ILE A 9 -11.01 -3.65 14.90
C ILE A 9 -10.90 -3.72 16.43
N LEU A 10 -9.84 -3.14 17.00
CA LEU A 10 -9.58 -3.15 18.43
C LEU A 10 -10.54 -2.22 19.17
N ARG A 11 -10.89 -2.64 20.37
CA ARG A 11 -11.74 -1.92 21.31
C ARG A 11 -11.09 -1.93 22.71
N PRO A 12 -11.43 -0.97 23.58
CA PRO A 12 -11.03 -1.02 24.98
C PRO A 12 -11.41 -2.38 25.60
N ASN A 13 -10.55 -2.91 26.48
CA ASN A 13 -10.68 -4.20 27.15
C ASN A 13 -10.42 -5.46 26.29
N ASP A 14 -10.13 -5.33 24.99
CA ASP A 14 -9.62 -6.46 24.20
C ASP A 14 -8.30 -6.99 24.78
N LEU A 15 -8.05 -8.29 24.62
CA LEU A 15 -6.76 -8.91 24.93
C LEU A 15 -5.91 -8.94 23.66
N VAL A 16 -4.79 -8.21 23.66
CA VAL A 16 -3.83 -8.18 22.55
C VAL A 16 -2.58 -8.95 22.94
N ILE A 17 -2.26 -9.98 22.17
CA ILE A 17 -1.09 -10.83 22.34
C ILE A 17 -0.16 -10.58 21.15
N ASP A 18 1.07 -10.12 21.37
CA ASP A 18 2.07 -9.92 20.31
C ASP A 18 3.28 -10.82 20.54
N VAL A 19 3.47 -11.79 19.65
CA VAL A 19 4.52 -12.83 19.81
C VAL A 19 5.91 -12.28 19.46
N PHE A 20 5.97 -11.26 18.61
CA PHE A 20 7.20 -10.66 18.06
C PHE A 20 7.11 -9.12 18.08
N ALA A 21 6.95 -8.58 19.27
CA ALA A 21 6.55 -7.21 19.48
C ALA A 21 7.62 -6.17 19.14
N GLY A 22 8.90 -6.56 18.97
CA GLY A 22 10.00 -5.63 18.79
C GLY A 22 10.03 -4.58 19.90
N VAL A 23 10.06 -3.30 19.52
CA VAL A 23 10.01 -2.16 20.45
C VAL A 23 8.58 -1.74 20.84
N GLY A 24 7.56 -2.51 20.43
CA GLY A 24 6.14 -2.30 20.75
C GLY A 24 5.33 -1.41 19.79
N PRO A 25 5.44 -1.50 18.46
CA PRO A 25 4.69 -0.64 17.54
C PRO A 25 3.17 -0.90 17.55
N PHE A 26 2.72 -2.11 17.90
CA PHE A 26 1.31 -2.47 18.08
C PHE A 26 0.89 -2.44 19.55
N VAL A 27 1.74 -2.97 20.42
CA VAL A 27 1.52 -3.11 21.87
C VAL A 27 1.35 -1.76 22.57
N VAL A 28 2.18 -0.77 22.25
CA VAL A 28 2.11 0.55 22.91
C VAL A 28 0.79 1.27 22.57
N PRO A 29 0.37 1.42 21.30
CA PRO A 29 -0.92 2.04 21.03
C PRO A 29 -2.11 1.20 21.47
N ALA A 30 -2.04 -0.14 21.45
CA ALA A 30 -3.10 -1.00 21.99
C ALA A 30 -3.30 -0.75 23.49
N SER A 31 -2.21 -0.63 24.26
CA SER A 31 -2.27 -0.26 25.68
C SER A 31 -2.88 1.13 25.87
N MET A 32 -2.53 2.10 25.02
CA MET A 32 -3.11 3.46 25.05
C MET A 32 -4.61 3.47 24.73
N LEU A 33 -5.07 2.59 23.84
CA LEU A 33 -6.49 2.39 23.51
C LEU A 33 -7.28 1.78 24.68
N GLY A 34 -6.58 1.17 25.64
CA GLY A 34 -7.17 0.53 26.82
C GLY A 34 -7.37 -0.98 26.67
N CYS A 35 -6.66 -1.62 25.74
CA CYS A 35 -6.57 -3.08 25.67
C CYS A 35 -5.66 -3.61 26.79
N THR A 36 -5.91 -4.84 27.23
CA THR A 36 -4.94 -5.62 28.03
C THR A 36 -3.90 -6.17 27.07
N VAL A 37 -2.62 -5.98 27.36
CA VAL A 37 -1.55 -6.38 26.44
C VAL A 37 -0.62 -7.41 27.05
N CYS A 38 -0.34 -8.47 26.30
CA CYS A 38 0.67 -9.46 26.59
C CYS A 38 1.64 -9.53 25.41
N ALA A 39 2.92 -9.27 25.60
CA ALA A 39 3.86 -9.14 24.48
C ALA A 39 5.20 -9.82 24.73
N ASN A 40 5.83 -10.29 23.66
CA ASN A 40 7.09 -10.99 23.70
C ASN A 40 8.02 -10.52 22.59
N ASP A 41 9.32 -10.54 22.85
CA ASP A 41 10.33 -10.48 21.80
C ASP A 41 11.58 -11.24 22.26
N ILE A 42 12.19 -12.03 21.38
CA ILE A 42 13.40 -12.80 21.69
C ILE A 42 14.63 -11.90 21.85
N ASN A 43 14.66 -10.72 21.22
CA ASN A 43 15.76 -9.79 21.31
C ASN A 43 15.68 -8.98 22.63
N PRO A 44 16.66 -9.11 23.54
CA PRO A 44 16.64 -8.43 24.83
C PRO A 44 16.66 -6.90 24.70
N GLU A 45 17.26 -6.33 23.65
CA GLU A 45 17.20 -4.88 23.42
C GLU A 45 15.80 -4.44 22.97
N CYS A 46 15.12 -5.21 22.12
CA CYS A 46 13.71 -4.95 21.77
C CYS A 46 12.82 -4.95 23.03
N TYR A 47 12.96 -6.00 23.85
CA TYR A 47 12.25 -6.12 25.13
C TYR A 47 12.48 -4.91 26.05
N LYS A 48 13.74 -4.53 26.25
CA LYS A 48 14.13 -3.36 27.04
C LYS A 48 13.53 -2.06 26.50
N TRP A 49 13.56 -1.83 25.19
CA TRP A 49 12.97 -0.63 24.61
C TRP A 49 11.43 -0.65 24.66
N MET A 50 10.81 -1.82 24.53
CA MET A 50 9.37 -1.99 24.73
C MET A 50 8.95 -1.64 26.16
N GLN A 51 9.71 -2.07 27.18
CA GLN A 51 9.50 -1.67 28.59
C GLN A 51 9.51 -0.14 28.73
N VAL A 52 10.53 0.52 28.17
CA VAL A 52 10.67 1.99 28.21
C VAL A 52 9.50 2.66 27.51
N ASN A 53 9.11 2.18 26.33
CA ASN A 53 8.04 2.76 25.52
C ASN A 53 6.67 2.62 26.20
N LEU A 54 6.35 1.45 26.77
CA LEU A 54 5.12 1.25 27.52
C LEU A 54 5.05 2.15 28.75
N LYS A 55 6.13 2.21 29.54
CA LYS A 55 6.20 3.07 30.73
C LYS A 55 6.04 4.55 30.38
N LYS A 56 6.66 5.02 29.29
CA LYS A 56 6.57 6.41 28.84
C LYS A 56 5.16 6.82 28.42
N ASN A 57 4.37 5.88 27.90
CA ASN A 57 3.03 6.14 27.37
C ASN A 57 1.89 5.74 28.33
N GLN A 58 2.19 5.35 29.57
CA GLN A 58 1.16 5.03 30.56
C GLN A 58 0.36 6.28 30.99
N PRO A 59 -0.98 6.17 31.13
CA PRO A 59 -1.79 7.23 31.71
C PRO A 59 -1.42 7.45 33.18
N LYS A 60 -1.08 8.69 33.57
CA LYS A 60 -0.66 9.03 34.94
C LYS A 60 -1.72 8.76 36.02
N LYS A 61 -3.01 8.83 35.66
CA LYS A 61 -4.14 8.69 36.59
C LYS A 61 -4.71 7.27 36.67
N SER A 62 -4.42 6.43 35.68
CA SER A 62 -4.94 5.07 35.57
C SER A 62 -3.94 4.20 34.80
N PRO A 63 -2.88 3.72 35.47
CA PRO A 63 -1.91 2.83 34.87
C PRO A 63 -2.62 1.61 34.28
N ARG A 64 -2.27 1.26 33.04
CA ARG A 64 -2.82 0.10 32.35
C ARG A 64 -1.96 -1.11 32.64
N GLU A 65 -2.60 -2.26 32.85
CA GLU A 65 -1.90 -3.53 32.97
C GLU A 65 -1.35 -3.96 31.60
N TYR A 66 -0.09 -4.38 31.62
CA TYR A 66 0.56 -5.07 30.51
C TYR A 66 1.52 -6.11 31.07
N GLN A 67 1.73 -7.18 30.33
CA GLN A 67 2.70 -8.21 30.64
C GLN A 67 3.65 -8.34 29.45
N ILE A 68 4.94 -8.35 29.72
CA ILE A 68 5.97 -8.39 28.69
C ILE A 68 7.07 -9.38 29.04
N TYR A 69 7.51 -10.12 28.03
CA TYR A 69 8.40 -11.25 28.16
C TYR A 69 9.56 -11.18 27.16
N ASN A 70 10.67 -11.84 27.51
CA ASN A 70 11.82 -12.05 26.64
C ASN A 70 12.07 -13.56 26.57
N LEU A 71 11.26 -14.25 25.76
CA LEU A 71 11.27 -15.69 25.58
C LEU A 71 11.35 -16.03 24.09
N ASP A 72 11.66 -17.30 23.78
CA ASP A 72 11.39 -17.83 22.46
C ASP A 72 9.89 -17.73 22.14
N GLY A 73 9.54 -17.48 20.88
CA GLY A 73 8.14 -17.30 20.49
C GLY A 73 7.26 -18.52 20.74
N ARG A 74 7.80 -19.75 20.62
CA ARG A 74 7.07 -20.98 20.91
C ARG A 74 6.86 -21.16 22.40
N ASP A 75 7.92 -20.96 23.19
CA ASP A 75 7.84 -21.02 24.65
C ASP A 75 6.84 -20.00 25.18
N PHE A 76 6.87 -18.77 24.66
CA PHE A 76 5.90 -17.73 24.99
C PHE A 76 4.46 -18.15 24.66
N LEU A 77 4.22 -18.70 23.47
CA LEU A 77 2.89 -19.18 23.08
C LEU A 77 2.39 -20.27 24.03
N GLN A 78 3.20 -21.31 24.25
CA GLN A 78 2.82 -22.48 25.03
C GLN A 78 2.64 -22.20 26.51
N THR A 79 3.52 -21.39 27.11
CA THR A 79 3.59 -21.24 28.56
C THR A 79 2.86 -19.99 29.07
N ILE A 80 2.66 -18.98 28.22
CA ILE A 80 2.06 -17.70 28.63
C ILE A 80 0.79 -17.40 27.83
N ALA A 81 0.91 -17.24 26.51
CA ALA A 81 -0.17 -16.68 25.70
C ALA A 81 -1.42 -17.56 25.66
N LEU A 82 -1.26 -18.85 25.34
CA LEU A 82 -2.38 -19.78 25.21
C LEU A 82 -3.07 -20.05 26.56
N PRO A 83 -2.34 -20.31 27.67
CA PRO A 83 -2.97 -20.39 29.00
C PRO A 83 -3.72 -19.11 29.42
N GLN A 84 -3.23 -17.94 29.03
CA GLN A 84 -3.91 -16.67 29.29
C GLN A 84 -5.23 -16.55 28.52
N ILE A 85 -5.28 -17.06 27.28
CA ILE A 85 -6.52 -17.15 26.49
C ILE A 85 -7.53 -18.07 27.18
N GLU A 86 -7.12 -19.25 27.62
CA GLU A 86 -8.01 -20.19 28.33
C GLU A 86 -8.59 -19.56 29.60
N THR A 87 -7.75 -18.87 30.37
CA THR A 87 -8.18 -18.14 31.58
C THR A 87 -9.21 -17.07 31.23
N CYS A 88 -8.94 -16.27 30.18
CA CYS A 88 -9.85 -15.23 29.72
C CYS A 88 -11.22 -15.78 29.28
N GLN A 89 -11.24 -16.94 28.61
CA GLN A 89 -12.48 -17.61 28.19
C GLN A 89 -13.26 -18.14 29.41
N LYS A 90 -12.59 -18.82 30.34
CA LYS A 90 -13.18 -19.37 31.58
C LYS A 90 -13.78 -18.28 32.47
N GLU A 91 -13.08 -17.16 32.64
CA GLU A 91 -13.59 -16.02 33.40
C GLU A 91 -14.84 -15.43 32.77
N SER A 92 -14.91 -15.37 31.43
CA SER A 92 -16.05 -14.82 30.72
C SER A 92 -17.30 -15.70 30.81
N LEU A 93 -17.14 -17.02 30.90
CA LEU A 93 -18.25 -17.97 31.07
C LEU A 93 -18.88 -17.90 32.46
N ASN A 94 -18.12 -17.46 33.47
CA ASN A 94 -18.57 -17.36 34.86
C ASN A 94 -19.20 -15.99 35.21
N GLN A 95 -19.16 -15.01 34.31
CA GLN A 95 -19.70 -13.66 34.53
C GLN A 95 -21.08 -13.51 33.85
N SER A 96 -22.01 -12.79 34.50
CA SER A 96 -23.36 -12.51 33.98
C SER A 96 -23.30 -11.84 32.60
N GLU A 97 -24.16 -12.29 31.67
CA GLU A 97 -24.19 -12.03 30.21
C GLU A 97 -23.95 -10.57 29.73
N ASN A 98 -24.10 -9.56 30.60
CA ASN A 98 -24.01 -8.15 30.23
C ASN A 98 -22.59 -7.57 30.10
N MET A 99 -21.51 -8.28 30.52
CA MET A 99 -20.11 -7.79 30.40
C MET A 99 -19.28 -8.45 29.30
N ALA A 100 -19.71 -9.60 28.76
CA ALA A 100 -18.99 -10.34 27.73
C ALA A 100 -19.19 -9.80 26.30
N SER A 101 -20.16 -8.91 26.09
CA SER A 101 -20.78 -8.68 24.78
C SER A 101 -19.94 -7.96 23.72
N ASN A 102 -18.66 -7.65 23.96
CA ASN A 102 -17.81 -6.98 22.96
C ASN A 102 -16.29 -7.23 23.08
N LYS A 103 -15.84 -8.13 23.96
CA LYS A 103 -14.40 -8.41 24.13
C LYS A 103 -13.91 -9.30 23.00
N LYS A 104 -12.68 -9.08 22.53
CA LYS A 104 -11.98 -9.93 21.56
C LYS A 104 -10.59 -10.30 22.06
N ILE A 105 -10.09 -11.41 21.54
CA ILE A 105 -8.70 -11.83 21.69
C ILE A 105 -8.02 -11.67 20.34
N VAL A 106 -6.90 -10.95 20.31
CA VAL A 106 -6.15 -10.66 19.08
C VAL A 106 -4.71 -11.13 19.26
N ILE A 107 -4.29 -12.12 18.45
CA ILE A 107 -2.93 -12.63 18.40
C ILE A 107 -2.22 -12.05 17.18
N LEU A 108 -1.09 -11.40 17.39
CA LEU A 108 -0.26 -10.77 16.37
C LEU A 108 1.05 -11.55 16.20
N MET A 109 1.36 -11.92 14.96
CA MET A 109 2.63 -12.56 14.58
C MET A 109 3.21 -11.81 13.37
N ASN A 110 3.97 -10.76 13.65
CA ASN A 110 4.48 -9.82 12.63
C ASN A 110 5.89 -10.14 12.11
N LEU A 111 6.26 -11.43 12.02
CA LEU A 111 7.50 -11.90 11.39
C LEU A 111 7.20 -12.63 10.07
N PRO A 112 7.27 -11.94 8.92
CA PRO A 112 6.78 -12.47 7.64
C PRO A 112 7.38 -13.81 7.16
N GLU A 113 8.63 -14.11 7.52
CA GLU A 113 9.28 -15.36 7.10
C GLU A 113 8.97 -16.54 8.03
N LEU A 114 8.64 -16.26 9.30
CA LEU A 114 8.56 -17.29 10.33
C LEU A 114 7.17 -17.43 10.95
N ALA A 115 6.27 -16.45 10.83
CA ALA A 115 4.99 -16.41 11.54
C ALA A 115 4.14 -17.68 11.31
N LEU A 116 4.07 -18.17 10.06
CA LEU A 116 3.32 -19.40 9.75
C LEU A 116 3.84 -20.62 10.50
N THR A 117 5.14 -20.67 10.79
CA THR A 117 5.74 -21.80 11.50
C THR A 117 5.34 -21.88 12.96
N PHE A 118 4.74 -20.84 13.55
CA PHE A 118 4.24 -20.85 14.95
C PHE A 118 2.75 -21.17 15.03
N LEU A 119 2.04 -21.21 13.90
CA LEU A 119 0.63 -21.59 13.85
C LEU A 119 0.43 -23.09 14.15
N ASP A 120 1.46 -23.92 13.99
CA ASP A 120 1.46 -25.32 14.40
C ASP A 120 1.15 -25.47 15.90
N VAL A 121 1.74 -24.64 16.76
CA VAL A 121 1.50 -24.61 18.21
C VAL A 121 0.04 -24.28 18.51
N VAL A 122 -0.50 -23.27 17.81
CA VAL A 122 -1.89 -22.86 17.97
C VAL A 122 -2.84 -23.94 17.46
N SER A 123 -2.52 -24.56 16.33
CA SER A 123 -3.27 -25.67 15.70
C SER A 123 -3.37 -26.88 16.62
N GLU A 124 -2.22 -27.28 17.18
CA GLU A 124 -2.14 -28.38 18.14
C GLU A 124 -2.96 -28.07 19.40
N TRP A 125 -2.84 -26.86 19.92
CA TRP A 125 -3.59 -26.41 21.09
C TRP A 125 -5.11 -26.40 20.85
N LEU A 126 -5.58 -25.88 19.71
CA LEU A 126 -7.00 -25.90 19.35
C LEU A 126 -7.56 -27.31 19.17
N SER A 127 -6.71 -28.27 18.79
CA SER A 127 -7.10 -29.67 18.59
C SER A 127 -7.24 -30.47 19.90
N ARG A 128 -6.83 -29.90 21.04
CA ARG A 128 -7.00 -30.49 22.38
C ARG A 128 -8.30 -29.97 23.01
N ASP A 129 -8.90 -30.74 23.91
CA ASP A 129 -10.03 -30.31 24.76
C ASP A 129 -11.19 -29.64 23.98
N ILE A 130 -11.51 -30.18 22.81
CA ILE A 130 -12.44 -29.57 21.84
C ILE A 130 -13.81 -29.27 22.47
N GLU A 131 -14.32 -30.17 23.32
CA GLU A 131 -15.61 -30.00 24.00
C GLU A 131 -15.62 -28.76 24.93
N GLU A 132 -14.50 -28.48 25.60
CA GLU A 132 -14.35 -27.28 26.42
C GLU A 132 -14.25 -26.03 25.52
N LYS A 133 -13.45 -26.10 24.45
CA LYS A 133 -13.22 -24.98 23.53
C LYS A 133 -14.47 -24.59 22.74
N GLN A 134 -15.39 -25.52 22.49
CA GLN A 134 -16.67 -25.24 21.85
C GLN A 134 -17.60 -24.34 22.68
N GLN A 135 -17.36 -24.24 24.00
CA GLN A 135 -18.12 -23.36 24.89
C GLN A 135 -17.57 -21.93 24.90
N TRP A 136 -16.43 -21.67 24.27
CA TRP A 136 -15.81 -20.35 24.27
C TRP A 136 -16.66 -19.32 23.53
N ILE A 137 -16.81 -18.15 24.16
CA ILE A 137 -17.69 -17.07 23.67
C ILE A 137 -16.91 -15.85 23.19
N ILE A 138 -15.64 -15.71 23.56
CA ILE A 138 -14.81 -14.60 23.09
C ILE A 138 -14.18 -14.98 21.75
N PRO A 139 -14.38 -14.20 20.67
CA PRO A 139 -13.76 -14.49 19.38
C PRO A 139 -12.24 -14.31 19.45
N ILE A 140 -11.52 -15.26 18.86
CA ILE A 140 -10.06 -15.22 18.70
C ILE A 140 -9.75 -14.81 17.25
N HIS A 141 -8.98 -13.74 17.10
CA HIS A 141 -8.48 -13.23 15.82
C HIS A 141 -6.98 -13.43 15.76
N ILE A 142 -6.49 -14.12 14.72
CA ILE A 142 -5.05 -14.32 14.53
C ILE A 142 -4.60 -13.58 13.28
N PHE A 143 -3.62 -12.69 13.46
CA PHE A 143 -2.99 -11.92 12.40
C PHE A 143 -1.56 -12.40 12.20
N CYS A 144 -1.36 -13.19 11.15
CA CYS A 144 -0.04 -13.65 10.72
C CYS A 144 0.38 -12.97 9.44
N TYR A 145 1.60 -12.45 9.43
CA TYR A 145 2.22 -11.90 8.23
C TYR A 145 2.98 -13.01 7.51
N THR A 146 2.80 -13.12 6.20
CA THR A 146 3.59 -14.04 5.37
C THR A 146 3.83 -13.45 4.00
N PHE A 147 5.00 -13.72 3.43
CA PHE A 147 5.26 -13.46 2.02
C PHE A 147 4.75 -14.62 1.15
N SER A 148 4.31 -14.28 -0.07
CA SER A 148 4.02 -15.25 -1.13
C SER A 148 4.67 -14.76 -2.42
N ARG A 149 5.28 -15.69 -3.16
CA ARG A 149 6.02 -15.42 -4.41
C ARG A 149 5.28 -15.90 -5.66
N VAL A 150 4.07 -16.45 -5.51
CA VAL A 150 3.24 -16.91 -6.62
C VAL A 150 2.25 -15.82 -7.05
N ASP A 151 1.64 -15.98 -8.23
CA ASP A 151 0.68 -15.02 -8.78
C ASP A 151 -0.61 -14.97 -7.95
N ASP A 152 -1.21 -16.12 -7.62
CA ASP A 152 -2.35 -16.20 -6.69
C ASP A 152 -1.88 -16.35 -5.24
N ARG A 153 -1.47 -15.22 -4.67
CA ARG A 153 -0.94 -15.13 -3.30
C ARG A 153 -1.95 -15.52 -2.24
N ILE A 154 -3.25 -15.28 -2.48
CA ILE A 154 -4.31 -15.58 -1.53
C ILE A 154 -4.48 -17.09 -1.44
N GLU A 155 -4.56 -17.76 -2.59
CA GLU A 155 -4.74 -19.21 -2.62
C GLU A 155 -3.49 -19.96 -2.13
N ASP A 156 -2.28 -19.52 -2.46
CA ASP A 156 -1.05 -20.12 -1.92
C ASP A 156 -0.96 -20.02 -0.40
N VAL A 157 -1.25 -18.84 0.15
CA VAL A 157 -1.28 -18.65 1.60
C VAL A 157 -2.37 -19.54 2.20
N ARG A 158 -3.58 -19.54 1.65
CA ARG A 158 -4.72 -20.38 2.09
C ARG A 158 -4.38 -21.87 2.08
N ILE A 159 -3.71 -22.38 1.04
CA ILE A 159 -3.28 -23.78 0.95
C ILE A 159 -2.26 -24.10 2.05
N ARG A 160 -1.24 -23.25 2.23
CA ARG A 160 -0.24 -23.43 3.30
C ARG A 160 -0.90 -23.45 4.68
N LEU A 161 -1.92 -22.61 4.88
CA LEU A 161 -2.66 -22.53 6.13
C LEU A 161 -3.57 -23.73 6.38
N LYS A 162 -4.34 -24.18 5.38
CA LYS A 162 -5.12 -25.42 5.48
C LYS A 162 -4.24 -26.63 5.79
N THR A 163 -2.99 -26.61 5.34
CA THR A 163 -2.00 -27.64 5.66
C THR A 163 -1.58 -27.59 7.13
N ILE A 164 -1.42 -26.39 7.71
CA ILE A 164 -0.97 -26.21 9.11
C ILE A 164 -2.15 -26.32 10.11
N MET A 165 -3.32 -25.83 9.73
CA MET A 165 -4.52 -25.72 10.55
C MET A 165 -5.74 -26.38 9.88
N PRO A 166 -5.75 -27.72 9.74
CA PRO A 166 -6.79 -28.43 8.97
C PRO A 166 -8.19 -28.40 9.61
N ASN A 167 -8.27 -28.15 10.93
CA ASN A 167 -9.50 -28.28 11.72
C ASN A 167 -10.08 -26.94 12.21
N VAL A 168 -9.54 -25.81 11.76
CA VAL A 168 -10.03 -24.49 12.20
C VAL A 168 -11.28 -24.10 11.42
N ASN A 169 -12.38 -23.93 12.15
CA ASN A 169 -13.59 -23.31 11.61
C ASN A 169 -13.41 -21.78 11.60
N ASP A 170 -13.66 -21.15 10.45
CA ASP A 170 -13.55 -19.69 10.25
C ASP A 170 -14.39 -18.87 11.26
N ASP A 171 -15.41 -19.50 11.87
CA ASP A 171 -16.33 -18.89 12.83
C ASP A 171 -15.79 -18.79 14.28
N LEU A 172 -14.89 -19.68 14.73
CA LEU A 172 -14.39 -19.73 16.12
C LEU A 172 -13.00 -19.12 16.28
N VAL A 173 -12.19 -19.21 15.22
CA VAL A 173 -10.89 -18.53 15.12
C VAL A 173 -10.84 -17.89 13.75
N SER A 174 -11.09 -16.59 13.69
CA SER A 174 -10.94 -15.88 12.42
C SER A 174 -9.46 -15.53 12.25
N CYS A 175 -8.76 -16.45 11.59
CA CYS A 175 -7.45 -16.17 11.04
C CYS A 175 -7.63 -15.17 9.89
N ARG A 176 -7.50 -13.88 10.18
CA ARG A 176 -7.53 -12.86 9.14
C ARG A 176 -6.16 -12.83 8.50
N PHE A 177 -6.08 -13.49 7.35
CA PHE A 177 -4.88 -13.51 6.55
C PHE A 177 -4.66 -12.12 5.97
N MET A 178 -3.69 -11.46 6.57
CA MET A 178 -3.01 -10.34 5.95
C MET A 178 -2.00 -10.96 5.00
N SER A 179 -2.50 -11.43 3.86
CA SER A 179 -1.66 -11.39 2.67
C SER A 179 -1.11 -9.97 2.61
N SER A 180 0.14 -9.80 2.19
CA SER A 180 0.50 -8.52 1.59
C SER A 180 -0.29 -8.37 0.28
N LEU A 181 -1.62 -8.37 0.32
CA LEU A 181 -2.39 -7.38 -0.39
C LEU A 181 -1.90 -6.05 0.19
N ASN A 182 -0.77 -5.60 -0.36
CA ASN A 182 -0.78 -4.27 -0.90
C ASN A 182 -1.98 -4.25 -1.85
N LEU A 183 -3.19 -4.03 -1.31
CA LEU A 183 -4.32 -3.60 -2.12
C LEU A 183 -3.73 -2.44 -2.87
N ILE A 184 -3.60 -2.59 -4.18
CA ILE A 184 -3.07 -1.54 -5.02
C ILE A 184 -4.07 -0.40 -4.85
N LYS A 185 -3.73 0.55 -4.00
CA LYS A 185 -4.54 1.73 -3.72
C LYS A 185 -4.19 2.85 -4.66
N THR A 186 -3.02 2.77 -5.29
CA THR A 186 -2.54 3.75 -6.24
C THR A 186 -2.13 3.07 -7.53
N ILE A 187 -2.68 3.54 -8.64
CA ILE A 187 -2.29 3.14 -9.98
C ILE A 187 -1.71 4.35 -10.69
N LEU A 188 -0.50 4.20 -11.23
CA LEU A 188 0.17 5.23 -12.00
C LEU A 188 0.08 4.84 -13.47
N ILE A 189 -0.65 5.62 -14.26
CA ILE A 189 -0.76 5.42 -15.70
C ILE A 189 0.40 6.17 -16.37
N GLU A 190 1.34 5.40 -16.90
CA GLU A 190 2.56 5.90 -17.51
C GLU A 190 2.57 5.65 -19.02
N GLY A 191 3.31 6.47 -19.76
CA GLY A 191 3.48 6.30 -21.20
C GLY A 191 3.79 7.60 -21.93
N ASN A 192 4.19 7.47 -23.19
CA ASN A 192 4.65 8.60 -24.00
C ASN A 192 3.53 9.64 -24.28
N ILE A 193 3.90 10.82 -24.75
CA ILE A 193 2.95 11.82 -25.27
C ILE A 193 2.20 11.18 -26.45
N GLY A 194 0.89 11.41 -26.57
CA GLY A 194 0.09 10.84 -27.65
C GLY A 194 -0.34 9.36 -27.48
N VAL A 195 0.11 8.67 -26.43
CA VAL A 195 -0.22 7.23 -26.24
C VAL A 195 -1.69 6.95 -25.91
N GLY A 196 -2.47 7.94 -25.45
CA GLY A 196 -3.90 7.78 -25.16
C GLY A 196 -4.28 7.68 -23.68
N LYS A 197 -3.38 8.06 -22.75
CA LYS A 197 -3.66 8.07 -21.30
C LYS A 197 -4.95 8.81 -20.95
N SER A 198 -5.13 10.05 -21.41
CA SER A 198 -6.31 10.84 -21.08
C SER A 198 -7.62 10.19 -21.57
N THR A 199 -7.60 9.45 -22.68
CA THR A 199 -8.76 8.69 -23.16
C THR A 199 -9.13 7.58 -22.17
N ILE A 200 -8.14 6.85 -21.65
CA ILE A 200 -8.34 5.82 -20.63
C ILE A 200 -8.79 6.43 -19.30
N MET A 201 -8.22 7.56 -18.90
CA MET A 201 -8.65 8.29 -17.70
C MET A 201 -10.13 8.67 -17.76
N SER A 202 -10.57 9.25 -18.90
CA SER A 202 -11.98 9.58 -19.13
C SER A 202 -12.89 8.35 -19.12
N TYR A 203 -12.44 7.24 -19.71
CA TYR A 203 -13.17 5.98 -19.68
C TYR A 203 -13.40 5.49 -18.25
N ILE A 204 -12.33 5.41 -17.44
CA ILE A 204 -12.41 4.94 -16.05
C ILE A 204 -13.32 5.86 -15.23
N ALA A 205 -13.16 7.18 -15.37
CA ALA A 205 -13.98 8.15 -14.65
C ALA A 205 -15.47 8.06 -15.00
N SER A 206 -15.80 7.69 -16.25
CA SER A 206 -17.20 7.52 -16.69
C SER A 206 -17.84 6.22 -16.20
N LYS A 207 -17.03 5.18 -15.99
CA LYS A 207 -17.50 3.83 -15.71
C LYS A 207 -17.58 3.50 -14.22
N TYR A 208 -16.58 3.94 -13.45
CA TYR A 208 -16.47 3.61 -12.03
C TYR A 208 -16.95 4.78 -11.17
N PRO A 209 -17.72 4.52 -10.10
CA PRO A 209 -18.20 5.58 -9.25
C PRO A 209 -17.04 6.13 -8.40
N SER A 210 -17.07 7.44 -8.14
CA SER A 210 -15.97 8.19 -7.50
C SER A 210 -15.66 7.77 -6.07
N ASN A 211 -16.60 7.11 -5.40
CA ASN A 211 -16.40 6.53 -4.08
C ASN A 211 -15.59 5.21 -4.11
N LEU A 212 -15.44 4.57 -5.27
CA LEU A 212 -14.62 3.37 -5.47
C LEU A 212 -13.30 3.69 -6.16
N VAL A 213 -13.34 4.50 -7.22
CA VAL A 213 -12.17 4.87 -8.03
C VAL A 213 -12.12 6.38 -8.22
N GLN A 214 -11.02 7.00 -7.78
CA GLN A 214 -10.76 8.41 -8.00
C GLN A 214 -9.68 8.59 -9.06
N VAL A 215 -10.00 9.36 -10.10
CA VAL A 215 -9.14 9.63 -11.25
C VAL A 215 -8.54 11.02 -11.11
N HIS A 216 -7.22 11.12 -11.25
CA HIS A 216 -6.43 12.34 -11.10
C HIS A 216 -5.68 12.63 -12.40
N CYS A 217 -6.28 13.46 -13.24
CA CYS A 217 -5.72 13.83 -14.54
C CYS A 217 -4.52 14.78 -14.40
N GLU A 218 -3.69 14.81 -15.44
CA GLU A 218 -2.56 15.74 -15.51
C GLU A 218 -3.07 17.19 -15.66
N PRO A 219 -2.63 18.13 -14.80
CA PRO A 219 -3.16 19.50 -14.80
C PRO A 219 -2.52 20.38 -15.88
N VAL A 220 -2.52 19.93 -17.14
CA VAL A 220 -1.86 20.62 -18.26
C VAL A 220 -2.37 22.07 -18.41
N GLU A 221 -3.67 22.28 -18.17
CA GLU A 221 -4.29 23.61 -18.20
C GLU A 221 -3.66 24.60 -17.21
N ASN A 222 -3.26 24.13 -16.03
CA ASN A 222 -2.61 24.97 -15.03
C ASN A 222 -1.22 25.44 -15.45
N TRP A 223 -0.59 24.78 -16.44
CA TRP A 223 0.72 25.17 -16.96
C TRP A 223 0.62 26.11 -18.16
N MET A 224 -0.55 26.16 -18.81
CA MET A 224 -0.84 27.08 -19.91
C MET A 224 -1.29 28.47 -19.43
N ASP A 225 -1.71 28.59 -18.17
CA ASP A 225 -2.06 29.87 -17.57
C ASP A 225 -1.59 29.98 -16.11
N ILE A 226 -0.37 30.49 -15.93
CA ILE A 226 0.17 30.87 -14.63
C ILE A 226 0.10 32.39 -14.52
N LYS A 227 -1.05 32.91 -14.07
CA LYS A 227 -1.31 34.35 -13.93
C LYS A 227 -1.13 35.11 -15.25
N GLY A 228 -1.66 34.56 -16.35
CA GLY A 228 -1.57 35.12 -17.70
C GLY A 228 -0.32 34.71 -18.47
N PHE A 229 0.52 33.82 -17.93
CA PHE A 229 1.73 33.34 -18.59
C PHE A 229 1.63 31.87 -18.97
N ASP A 230 1.79 31.57 -20.27
CA ASP A 230 1.82 30.21 -20.81
C ASP A 230 3.22 29.61 -20.67
N LEU A 231 3.44 28.93 -19.53
CA LEU A 231 4.73 28.31 -19.21
C LEU A 231 5.01 27.10 -20.09
N LEU A 232 3.97 26.38 -20.53
CA LEU A 232 4.12 25.26 -21.44
C LEU A 232 4.59 25.71 -22.82
N ASN A 233 4.03 26.79 -23.36
CA ASN A 233 4.51 27.37 -24.61
C ASN A 233 5.94 27.92 -24.44
N ALA A 234 6.24 28.59 -23.31
CA ALA A 234 7.57 29.10 -23.01
C ALA A 234 8.65 28.00 -22.95
N LEU A 235 8.30 26.81 -22.44
CA LEU A 235 9.16 25.62 -22.47
C LEU A 235 9.56 25.25 -23.91
N TYR A 236 8.61 25.29 -24.84
CA TYR A 236 8.86 24.91 -26.23
C TYR A 236 9.56 26.00 -27.04
N THR A 237 9.44 27.28 -26.66
CA THR A 237 10.11 28.38 -27.36
C THR A 237 11.53 28.62 -26.87
N GLU A 238 11.79 28.53 -25.56
CA GLU A 238 13.10 28.78 -24.94
C GLU A 238 13.41 27.73 -23.84
N SER A 239 13.63 26.48 -24.25
CA SER A 239 13.80 25.34 -23.33
C SER A 239 14.92 25.55 -22.31
N THR A 240 16.09 26.05 -22.73
CA THR A 240 17.22 26.33 -21.81
C THR A 240 16.88 27.28 -20.67
N ARG A 241 15.91 28.18 -20.85
CA ARG A 241 15.48 29.12 -19.81
C ARG A 241 14.34 28.57 -18.96
N TRP A 242 13.37 27.89 -19.60
CA TRP A 242 12.10 27.57 -18.95
C TRP A 242 11.99 26.13 -18.45
N THR A 243 12.86 25.22 -18.88
CA THR A 243 12.85 23.81 -18.44
C THR A 243 12.88 23.66 -16.93
N PHE A 244 13.84 24.29 -16.23
CA PHE A 244 13.88 24.20 -14.76
C PHE A 244 12.57 24.68 -14.10
N THR A 245 12.03 25.81 -14.59
CA THR A 245 10.80 26.40 -14.03
C THR A 245 9.60 25.48 -14.29
N PHE A 246 9.50 24.93 -15.50
CA PHE A 246 8.45 24.02 -15.89
C PHE A 246 8.50 22.71 -15.11
N GLU A 247 9.66 22.05 -15.06
CA GLU A 247 9.82 20.76 -14.38
C GLU A 247 9.56 20.88 -12.87
N LEU A 248 10.01 21.95 -12.23
CA LEU A 248 9.70 22.20 -10.82
C LEU A 248 8.20 22.42 -10.62
N THR A 249 7.54 23.18 -11.50
CA THR A 249 6.10 23.43 -11.43
C THR A 249 5.28 22.15 -11.63
N ALA A 250 5.65 21.34 -12.62
CA ALA A 250 5.04 20.06 -12.90
C ALA A 250 5.21 19.10 -11.72
N LEU A 251 6.43 18.96 -11.20
CA LEU A 251 6.74 18.13 -10.04
C LEU A 251 5.94 18.54 -8.80
N LEU A 252 5.92 19.82 -8.44
CA LEU A 252 5.18 20.33 -7.28
C LEU A 252 3.66 20.15 -7.44
N SER A 253 3.13 20.32 -8.64
CA SER A 253 1.71 20.09 -8.91
C SER A 253 1.31 18.62 -8.67
N ARG A 254 2.16 17.66 -9.09
CA ARG A 254 1.94 16.24 -8.83
C ARG A 254 2.06 15.89 -7.36
N ILE A 255 3.07 16.43 -6.66
CA ILE A 255 3.22 16.28 -5.21
C ILE A 255 1.94 16.73 -4.49
N ARG A 256 1.39 17.90 -4.85
CA ARG A 256 0.12 18.39 -4.27
C ARG A 256 -1.06 17.46 -4.58
N ASN A 257 -1.18 16.99 -5.82
CA ASN A 257 -2.24 16.07 -6.21
C ASN A 257 -2.21 14.76 -5.40
N HIS A 258 -1.01 14.19 -5.18
CA HIS A 258 -0.86 13.00 -4.34
C HIS A 258 -1.10 13.28 -2.84
N MET A 259 -0.71 14.45 -2.32
CA MET A 259 -0.96 14.82 -0.92
C MET A 259 -2.44 15.00 -0.59
N ASN A 260 -3.21 15.61 -1.50
CA ASN A 260 -4.63 15.91 -1.29
C ASN A 260 -5.53 14.67 -1.34
N SER A 261 -5.02 13.55 -1.83
CA SER A 261 -5.81 12.37 -2.21
C SER A 261 -5.48 11.13 -1.38
N ARG A 262 -4.91 11.31 -0.17
CA ARG A 262 -4.50 10.23 0.74
C ARG A 262 -5.64 9.47 1.44
N SER A 263 -6.86 9.53 0.92
CA SER A 263 -7.95 8.76 1.50
C SER A 263 -7.73 7.26 1.27
N ASN A 264 -7.89 6.46 2.31
CA ASN A 264 -7.75 5.00 2.26
C ASN A 264 -9.00 4.29 1.71
N GLN A 265 -10.04 5.04 1.30
CA GLN A 265 -11.37 4.52 1.00
C GLN A 265 -11.61 4.18 -0.48
N HIS A 266 -10.76 4.65 -1.39
CA HIS A 266 -10.90 4.43 -2.84
C HIS A 266 -9.54 4.10 -3.47
N ILE A 267 -9.58 3.51 -4.67
CA ILE A 267 -8.40 3.34 -5.53
C ILE A 267 -8.16 4.67 -6.25
N ASN A 268 -6.93 5.19 -6.14
CA ASN A 268 -6.49 6.40 -6.82
C ASN A 268 -5.76 6.05 -8.11
N ILE A 269 -6.13 6.67 -9.21
CA ILE A 269 -5.48 6.49 -10.51
C ILE A 269 -4.94 7.83 -10.98
N TYR A 270 -3.65 7.90 -11.27
CA TYR A 270 -2.98 9.14 -11.65
C TYR A 270 -2.50 9.07 -13.10
N GLU A 271 -2.71 10.16 -13.86
CA GLU A 271 -2.12 10.35 -15.18
C GLU A 271 -0.68 10.84 -15.01
N ARG A 272 0.27 9.94 -15.26
CA ARG A 272 1.69 10.06 -14.91
C ARG A 272 1.91 10.25 -13.41
N SER A 273 3.17 10.42 -13.01
CA SER A 273 3.56 10.43 -11.61
C SER A 273 4.80 11.27 -11.35
N ILE A 274 5.12 11.44 -10.08
CA ILE A 274 6.40 12.00 -9.64
C ILE A 274 7.58 11.16 -10.19
N LEU A 275 7.39 9.86 -10.38
CA LEU A 275 8.41 8.96 -10.92
C LEU A 275 8.78 9.31 -12.36
N SER A 276 7.79 9.53 -13.23
CA SER A 276 8.07 9.89 -14.63
C SER A 276 8.54 11.34 -14.78
N CYS A 277 8.11 12.27 -13.92
CA CYS A 277 8.72 13.61 -13.86
C CYS A 277 10.24 13.49 -13.74
N PHE A 278 10.75 12.71 -12.80
CA PHE A 278 12.19 12.63 -12.61
C PHE A 278 12.89 11.66 -13.57
N ASN A 279 12.46 10.40 -13.62
CA ASN A 279 13.15 9.33 -14.35
C ASN A 279 12.95 9.39 -15.87
N VAL A 280 12.04 10.24 -16.35
CA VAL A 280 11.81 10.42 -17.79
C VAL A 280 12.07 11.84 -18.22
N PHE A 281 11.31 12.82 -17.73
CA PHE A 281 11.38 14.20 -18.23
C PHE A 281 12.64 14.94 -17.77
N ILE A 282 12.91 14.97 -16.47
CA ILE A 282 14.08 15.66 -15.92
C ILE A 282 15.38 14.96 -16.35
N ASP A 283 15.41 13.62 -16.39
CA ASP A 283 16.56 12.85 -16.88
C ASP A 283 16.85 13.17 -18.36
N HIS A 284 15.80 13.18 -19.20
CA HIS A 284 15.88 13.60 -20.60
C HIS A 284 16.43 15.02 -20.74
N ASP A 285 15.84 15.98 -20.02
CA ASP A 285 16.19 17.39 -20.17
C ASP A 285 17.61 17.71 -19.67
N ARG A 286 18.13 16.90 -18.73
CA ARG A 286 19.55 16.94 -18.37
C ARG A 286 20.44 16.41 -19.48
N GLU A 287 20.09 15.30 -20.12
CA GLU A 287 20.86 14.77 -21.26
C GLU A 287 20.89 15.75 -22.45
N GLN A 288 19.83 16.55 -22.63
CA GLN A 288 19.78 17.62 -23.64
C GLN A 288 20.51 18.91 -23.23
N ASN A 289 21.13 18.96 -22.05
CA ASN A 289 21.78 20.16 -21.48
C ASN A 289 20.85 21.36 -21.28
N TYR A 290 19.55 21.14 -21.08
CA TYR A 290 18.60 22.19 -20.69
C TYR A 290 18.63 22.50 -19.18
N LEU A 291 19.26 21.62 -18.38
CA LEU A 291 19.39 21.75 -16.94
C LEU A 291 20.86 21.72 -16.52
N ASN A 292 21.30 22.76 -15.81
CA ASN A 292 22.62 22.75 -15.19
C ASN A 292 22.65 21.87 -13.92
N ASP A 293 23.85 21.66 -13.36
CA ASP A 293 24.07 20.79 -12.20
C ASP A 293 23.30 21.23 -10.95
N VAL A 294 23.19 22.54 -10.74
CA VAL A 294 22.48 23.11 -9.58
C VAL A 294 20.98 22.93 -9.75
N GLU A 295 20.44 23.23 -10.92
CA GLU A 295 19.02 23.06 -11.25
C GLU A 295 18.59 21.60 -11.13
N TYR A 296 19.37 20.68 -11.69
CA TYR A 296 19.10 19.25 -11.59
C TYR A 296 19.14 18.77 -10.14
N ARG A 297 20.14 19.22 -9.34
CA ARG A 297 20.24 18.85 -7.93
C ARG A 297 19.02 19.33 -7.13
N ILE A 298 18.55 20.54 -7.38
CA ILE A 298 17.34 21.08 -6.75
C ILE A 298 16.12 20.23 -7.11
N LEU A 299 15.94 19.90 -8.39
CA LEU A 299 14.83 19.05 -8.83
C LEU A 299 14.89 17.65 -8.19
N GLN A 300 16.09 17.07 -8.06
CA GLN A 300 16.31 15.79 -7.39
C GLN A 300 15.91 15.83 -5.92
N ASP A 301 16.24 16.90 -5.19
CA ASP A 301 15.85 17.04 -3.79
C ASP A 301 14.33 17.13 -3.61
N HIS A 302 13.65 17.87 -4.49
CA HIS A 302 12.20 17.96 -4.48
C HIS A 302 11.55 16.62 -4.87
N TYR A 303 12.14 15.89 -5.81
CA TYR A 303 11.70 14.56 -6.20
C TYR A 303 11.80 13.57 -5.03
N GLN A 304 12.96 13.52 -4.38
CA GLN A 304 13.20 12.61 -3.24
C GLN A 304 12.23 12.92 -2.10
N TYR A 305 12.08 14.19 -1.74
CA TYR A 305 11.13 14.62 -0.72
C TYR A 305 9.68 14.28 -1.11
N GLY A 306 9.30 14.53 -2.36
CA GLY A 306 7.99 14.18 -2.91
C GLY A 306 7.73 12.68 -2.78
N LEU A 307 8.66 11.85 -3.27
CA LEU A 307 8.55 10.40 -3.23
C LEU A 307 8.34 9.87 -1.81
N GLU A 308 9.19 10.28 -0.87
CA GLU A 308 9.13 9.86 0.54
C GLU A 308 7.83 10.26 1.24
N LYS A 309 7.26 11.40 0.85
CA LYS A 309 6.05 11.90 1.51
C LYS A 309 4.79 11.43 0.82
N THR A 310 4.72 11.35 -0.50
CA THR A 310 3.42 11.31 -1.17
C THR A 310 2.96 9.95 -1.66
N ILE A 311 3.88 9.08 -2.08
CA ILE A 311 3.53 7.79 -2.70
C ILE A 311 4.02 6.65 -1.80
N ASP A 312 3.09 5.81 -1.36
CA ASP A 312 3.43 4.52 -0.76
C ASP A 312 3.65 3.50 -1.90
N LEU A 313 4.90 3.32 -2.29
CA LEU A 313 5.28 2.41 -3.37
C LEU A 313 4.90 0.96 -3.08
N SER A 314 4.74 0.57 -1.81
CA SER A 314 4.28 -0.77 -1.47
C SER A 314 2.85 -0.99 -1.98
N SER A 315 1.95 -0.02 -1.82
CA SER A 315 0.55 -0.08 -2.27
C SER A 315 0.30 0.53 -3.66
N THR A 316 1.34 0.60 -4.49
CA THR A 316 1.28 1.22 -5.83
C THR A 316 1.52 0.18 -6.93
N ALA A 317 0.91 0.36 -8.09
CA ALA A 317 1.28 -0.31 -9.32
C ALA A 317 1.38 0.67 -10.49
N ILE A 318 2.26 0.38 -11.45
CA ILE A 318 2.41 1.16 -12.68
C ILE A 318 1.75 0.41 -13.83
N LEU A 319 0.88 1.09 -14.58
CA LEU A 319 0.39 0.64 -15.88
C LEU A 319 1.13 1.44 -16.95
N TYR A 320 2.12 0.82 -17.58
CA TYR A 320 2.89 1.45 -18.64
C TYR A 320 2.26 1.13 -20.00
N PHE A 321 1.72 2.15 -20.65
CA PHE A 321 1.17 2.06 -21.99
C PHE A 321 2.30 2.18 -23.01
N ASP A 322 2.55 1.08 -23.70
CA ASP A 322 3.59 0.97 -24.71
C ASP A 322 3.02 1.21 -26.11
N LEU A 323 3.65 2.11 -26.85
CA LEU A 323 3.32 2.43 -28.23
C LEU A 323 4.54 3.00 -28.92
N SER A 324 4.71 2.70 -30.21
CA SER A 324 5.84 3.24 -30.97
C SER A 324 5.77 4.78 -31.06
N PRO A 325 6.93 5.48 -31.07
CA PRO A 325 6.99 6.94 -31.24
C PRO A 325 6.26 7.42 -32.49
N LYS A 326 6.36 6.67 -33.60
CA LYS A 326 5.67 6.97 -34.85
C LYS A 326 4.14 6.98 -34.70
N GLN A 327 3.58 5.95 -34.06
CA GLN A 327 2.14 5.87 -33.80
C GLN A 327 1.69 6.94 -32.79
N CYS A 328 2.52 7.28 -31.80
CA CYS A 328 2.27 8.41 -30.91
C CYS A 328 2.18 9.73 -31.68
N TYR A 329 3.12 9.97 -32.60
CA TYR A 329 3.15 11.14 -33.46
C TYR A 329 1.90 11.24 -34.35
N GLU A 330 1.50 10.13 -35.01
CA GLU A 330 0.27 10.05 -35.80
C GLU A 330 -0.98 10.42 -34.98
N ARG A 331 -1.04 9.99 -33.71
CA ARG A 331 -2.14 10.35 -32.79
C ARG A 331 -2.11 11.83 -32.40
N ILE A 332 -0.94 12.41 -32.18
CA ILE A 332 -0.78 13.85 -31.88
C ILE A 332 -1.25 14.69 -33.07
N VAL A 333 -0.79 14.37 -34.28
CA VAL A 333 -1.17 15.07 -35.52
C VAL A 333 -2.67 14.99 -35.75
N LYS A 334 -3.30 13.84 -35.51
CA LYS A 334 -4.76 13.68 -35.64
C LYS A 334 -5.55 14.48 -34.60
N ARG A 335 -4.99 14.64 -33.39
CA ARG A 335 -5.63 15.33 -32.27
C ARG A 335 -5.49 16.85 -32.34
N SER A 336 -4.51 17.36 -33.08
CA SER A 336 -4.32 18.79 -33.41
C SER A 336 -4.37 19.73 -32.19
N ARG A 337 -3.79 19.34 -31.05
CA ARG A 337 -3.67 20.24 -29.90
C ARG A 337 -2.61 21.30 -30.16
N GLN A 338 -2.99 22.57 -29.99
CA GLN A 338 -2.10 23.71 -30.21
C GLN A 338 -0.84 23.66 -29.33
N SER A 339 -0.97 23.16 -28.09
CA SER A 339 0.13 22.97 -27.13
C SER A 339 1.09 21.82 -27.47
N GLU A 340 0.72 20.93 -28.40
CA GLU A 340 1.53 19.77 -28.83
C GLU A 340 2.11 19.97 -30.24
N ALA A 341 1.88 21.13 -30.87
CA ALA A 341 2.26 21.41 -32.26
C ALA A 341 3.78 21.46 -32.51
N SER A 342 4.57 21.71 -31.46
CA SER A 342 6.03 21.74 -31.48
C SER A 342 6.68 20.38 -31.21
N VAL A 343 5.89 19.34 -30.86
CA VAL A 343 6.43 18.01 -30.52
C VAL A 343 6.78 17.27 -31.81
N ASP A 344 8.07 17.02 -32.03
CA ASP A 344 8.55 16.25 -33.17
C ASP A 344 8.72 14.75 -32.86
N LEU A 345 8.92 13.96 -33.91
CA LEU A 345 9.13 12.52 -33.77
C LEU A 345 10.40 12.19 -32.97
N LYS A 346 11.46 13.00 -33.12
CA LYS A 346 12.74 12.80 -32.43
C LYS A 346 12.55 12.87 -30.92
N ARG A 347 11.85 13.88 -30.41
CA ARG A 347 11.53 14.01 -28.98
C ARG A 347 10.76 12.80 -28.47
N LEU A 348 9.83 12.25 -29.26
CA LEU A 348 9.08 11.06 -28.86
C LEU A 348 9.97 9.81 -28.80
N GLU A 349 10.95 9.68 -29.68
CA GLU A 349 11.95 8.60 -29.66
C GLU A 349 12.85 8.71 -28.42
N GLU A 350 13.31 9.92 -28.10
CA GLU A 350 14.11 10.19 -26.91
C GLU A 350 13.32 9.87 -25.63
N LEU A 351 12.08 10.36 -25.51
CA LEU A 351 11.23 10.03 -24.36
C LEU A 351 10.91 8.53 -24.26
N LYS A 352 10.77 7.83 -25.39
CA LYS A 352 10.59 6.38 -25.40
C LYS A 352 11.82 5.68 -24.81
N HIS A 353 13.02 6.09 -25.19
CA HIS A 353 14.26 5.56 -24.62
C HIS A 353 14.30 5.72 -23.08
N HIS A 354 13.96 6.90 -22.56
CA HIS A 354 13.92 7.12 -21.12
C HIS A 354 12.82 6.32 -20.42
N TYR A 355 11.63 6.18 -21.03
CA TYR A 355 10.59 5.32 -20.49
C TYR A 355 11.05 3.85 -20.42
N ASP A 356 11.68 3.32 -21.47
CA ASP A 356 12.18 1.95 -21.48
C ASP A 356 13.28 1.73 -20.42
N LYS A 357 14.19 2.69 -20.29
CA LYS A 357 15.22 2.71 -19.23
C LYS A 357 14.58 2.73 -17.84
N PHE A 358 13.59 3.60 -17.62
CA PHE A 358 12.86 3.70 -16.35
C PHE A 358 12.14 2.39 -16.02
N ILE A 359 11.29 1.90 -16.92
CA ILE A 359 10.47 0.71 -16.70
C ILE A 359 11.33 -0.56 -16.50
N LYS A 360 12.42 -0.70 -17.25
CA LYS A 360 13.33 -1.84 -17.12
C LYS A 360 14.08 -1.88 -15.79
N ASN A 361 14.48 -0.71 -15.28
CA ASN A 361 15.33 -0.61 -14.09
C ASN A 361 14.53 -0.38 -12.80
N PHE A 362 13.23 -0.12 -12.88
CA PHE A 362 12.39 0.16 -11.73
C PHE A 362 11.82 -1.13 -11.11
N ASN A 363 12.18 -1.39 -9.86
CA ASN A 363 11.80 -2.60 -9.12
C ASN A 363 11.09 -2.32 -7.79
N MET A 364 10.70 -1.07 -7.52
CA MET A 364 10.12 -0.68 -6.23
C MET A 364 8.61 -0.99 -6.13
N CYS A 365 7.91 -1.15 -7.26
CA CYS A 365 6.51 -1.60 -7.29
C CYS A 365 6.21 -2.42 -8.55
N PRO A 366 5.10 -3.19 -8.59
CA PRO A 366 4.71 -3.93 -9.79
C PRO A 366 4.51 -3.00 -10.99
N VAL A 367 4.99 -3.45 -12.16
CA VAL A 367 4.79 -2.77 -13.44
C VAL A 367 4.09 -3.72 -14.39
N LYS A 368 2.98 -3.27 -14.98
CA LYS A 368 2.25 -3.99 -16.04
C LYS A 368 2.38 -3.20 -17.34
N ILE A 369 2.87 -3.87 -18.38
CA ILE A 369 2.96 -3.30 -19.72
C ILE A 369 1.63 -3.55 -20.44
N ILE A 370 1.05 -2.48 -20.99
CA ILE A 370 -0.19 -2.49 -21.76
C ILE A 370 0.16 -2.12 -23.21
N ASP A 371 -0.13 -3.01 -24.14
CA ASP A 371 0.05 -2.77 -25.57
C ASP A 371 -1.03 -1.80 -26.08
N ALA A 372 -0.66 -0.55 -26.26
CA ALA A 372 -1.56 0.51 -26.69
C ALA A 372 -1.75 0.58 -28.22
N SER A 373 -1.16 -0.36 -28.98
CA SER A 373 -1.41 -0.50 -30.42
C SER A 373 -2.76 -1.16 -30.74
N GLN A 374 -3.36 -1.81 -29.74
CA GLN A 374 -4.65 -2.48 -29.83
C GLN A 374 -5.82 -1.48 -29.91
N THR A 375 -7.02 -2.00 -30.17
CA THR A 375 -8.22 -1.16 -30.17
C THR A 375 -8.52 -0.64 -28.76
N ILE A 376 -9.21 0.50 -28.69
CA ILE A 376 -9.55 1.12 -27.42
C ILE A 376 -10.43 0.19 -26.57
N GLU A 377 -11.31 -0.59 -27.19
CA GLU A 377 -12.20 -1.53 -26.52
C GLU A 377 -11.42 -2.64 -25.82
N ARG A 378 -10.42 -3.22 -26.49
CA ARG A 378 -9.54 -4.25 -25.88
C ARG A 378 -8.72 -3.68 -24.74
N THR A 379 -8.21 -2.46 -24.92
CA THR A 379 -7.44 -1.77 -23.89
C THR A 379 -8.32 -1.52 -22.66
N CYS A 380 -9.55 -1.02 -22.85
CA CYS A 380 -10.52 -0.83 -21.78
C CYS A 380 -10.88 -2.14 -21.08
N GLN A 381 -11.11 -3.23 -21.82
CA GLN A 381 -11.37 -4.54 -21.24
C GLN A 381 -10.22 -5.04 -20.35
N GLN A 382 -8.97 -4.86 -20.79
CA GLN A 382 -7.80 -5.21 -19.96
C GLN A 382 -7.75 -4.39 -18.67
N ILE A 383 -8.01 -3.08 -18.77
CA ILE A 383 -8.07 -2.20 -17.60
C ILE A 383 -9.22 -2.62 -16.66
N ASP A 384 -10.37 -3.00 -17.20
CA ASP A 384 -11.50 -3.46 -16.41
C ASP A 384 -11.18 -4.74 -15.64
N THR A 385 -10.55 -5.71 -16.30
CA THR A 385 -10.10 -6.95 -15.66
C THR A 385 -9.17 -6.62 -14.50
N LEU A 386 -8.14 -5.80 -14.75
CA LEU A 386 -7.19 -5.38 -13.72
C LEU A 386 -7.86 -4.65 -12.55
N LEU A 387 -8.77 -3.71 -12.83
CA LEU A 387 -9.49 -2.99 -11.78
C LEU A 387 -10.47 -3.89 -11.02
N SER A 388 -11.11 -4.85 -11.69
CA SER A 388 -12.02 -5.80 -11.04
C SER A 388 -11.28 -6.72 -10.08
N GLU A 389 -10.10 -7.23 -10.46
CA GLU A 389 -9.22 -8.00 -9.57
C GLU A 389 -8.79 -7.20 -8.34
N MET A 390 -8.67 -5.87 -8.47
CA MET A 390 -8.28 -4.97 -7.38
C MET A 390 -9.44 -4.52 -6.49
N ILE A 391 -10.65 -4.36 -7.04
CA ILE A 391 -11.85 -3.87 -6.33
C ILE A 391 -12.58 -5.00 -5.61
N THR A 392 -12.65 -6.18 -6.22
CA THR A 392 -13.21 -7.39 -5.61
C THR A 392 -12.08 -8.30 -5.14
N PRO A 393 -11.65 -8.23 -3.87
CA PRO A 393 -10.85 -9.33 -3.33
C PRO A 393 -11.78 -10.54 -3.30
N ASN A 394 -11.56 -11.50 -4.20
CA ASN A 394 -12.35 -12.73 -4.40
C ASN A 394 -13.32 -13.04 -3.25
N SER A 395 -14.58 -12.63 -3.42
CA SER A 395 -15.72 -13.22 -2.71
C SER A 395 -15.99 -14.58 -3.34
N SER A 396 -15.08 -15.52 -3.10
CA SER A 396 -15.16 -16.90 -3.58
C SER A 396 -14.75 -17.80 -2.42
N GLN A 397 -15.77 -18.14 -1.63
CA GLN A 397 -16.01 -19.30 -0.76
C GLN A 397 -14.88 -19.81 0.14
#